data_AF-A0A965VBG9-F1
#
_entry.id   AF-A0A965VBG9-F1
#
_cell.length_a   1.000
_cell.length_b   1.000
_cell.length_c   1.000
_cell.angle_alpha   90.00
_cell.angle_beta   90.00
_cell.angle_gamma   90.00
#
_symmetry.space_group_name_H-M   'P 1'
#
loop_
_entity.id
_entity.type
_entity.pdbx_description
1 polymer ?
#
loop_
_entity_poly.entity_id
_entity_poly.type
_entity_poly.pdbx_seq_one_letter_code
_entity_poly.pdbx_strand_id
1 'polypeptide(L)'
;MSGQGDIWTVRDVLSWTSQKFAGLQLPTPLLDAQLLIGSVLSLSKVEIYTQLDRPLLETERSSLRELVRRRLSGEPVAYLLKQ
;
A
#
# COMPACT_ATOMS: atom_id res chain seq x y z
N MET A 1 -1.15 -28.68 6.33
CA MET A 1 -1.84 -27.80 7.29
C MET A 1 -1.82 -26.41 6.67
N SER A 2 -2.90 -26.05 5.98
CA SER A 2 -2.97 -24.87 5.12
C SER A 2 -3.08 -23.59 5.96
N GLY A 3 -2.43 -22.53 5.48
CA GLY A 3 -1.91 -21.42 6.27
C GLY A 3 -2.93 -20.64 7.10
N GLN A 4 -2.46 -20.19 8.27
CA GLN A 4 -3.05 -19.05 8.96
C GLN A 4 -3.13 -17.90 7.95
N GLY A 5 -4.35 -17.45 7.67
CA GLY A 5 -4.59 -16.27 6.85
C GLY A 5 -4.02 -15.07 7.58
N ASP A 6 -2.75 -14.75 7.30
CA ASP A 6 -2.02 -13.66 7.94
C ASP A 6 -2.87 -12.39 7.81
N ILE A 7 -3.34 -11.87 8.95
CA ILE A 7 -4.14 -10.66 9.00
C ILE A 7 -3.17 -9.51 8.70
N TRP A 8 -3.16 -9.05 7.46
CA TRP A 8 -2.34 -7.89 7.09
C TRP A 8 -2.95 -6.64 7.69
N THR A 9 -2.14 -5.88 8.41
CA THR A 9 -2.54 -4.56 8.91
C THR A 9 -2.09 -3.44 7.97
N VAL A 10 -2.61 -2.23 8.20
CA VAL A 10 -2.13 -1.02 7.50
C VAL A 10 -0.62 -0.84 7.70
N ARG A 11 -0.10 -1.14 8.91
CA ARG A 11 1.34 -1.13 9.21
C ARG A 11 2.13 -2.09 8.32
N ASP A 12 1.65 -3.33 8.21
CA ASP A 12 2.34 -4.36 7.44
C ASP A 12 2.41 -4.00 5.96
N VAL A 13 1.29 -3.57 5.38
CA VAL A 13 1.25 -3.20 3.96
C VAL A 13 2.05 -1.93 3.68
N LEU A 14 2.05 -0.95 4.58
CA LEU A 14 2.87 0.26 4.46
C LEU A 14 4.36 -0.07 4.47
N SER A 15 4.78 -0.89 5.44
CA SER A 15 6.17 -1.34 5.55
C SER A 15 6.60 -2.13 4.31
N TRP A 16 5.82 -3.14 3.93
CA TRP A 16 6.11 -3.99 2.77
C TRP A 16 6.17 -3.19 1.46
N THR A 17 5.21 -2.29 1.24
CA THR A 17 5.15 -1.49 0.01
C THR A 17 6.32 -0.51 -0.06
N SER A 18 6.63 0.17 1.04
CA SER A 18 7.77 1.08 1.14
C SER A 18 9.11 0.36 0.87
N GLN A 19 9.31 -0.83 1.43
CA GLN A 19 10.50 -1.65 1.19
C GLN A 19 10.63 -2.08 -0.28
N LYS A 20 9.52 -2.50 -0.91
CA LYS A 20 9.49 -2.84 -2.34
C LYS A 20 9.91 -1.65 -3.21
N PHE A 21 9.41 -0.47 -2.90
CA PHE A 21 9.72 0.76 -3.63
C PHE A 21 11.16 1.24 -3.39
N ALA A 22 11.67 1.08 -2.17
CA ALA A 22 13.06 1.37 -1.84
C ALA A 22 14.03 0.45 -2.62
N GLY A 23 13.68 -0.82 -2.78
CA GLY A 23 14.46 -1.77 -3.60
C GLY A 23 14.56 -1.40 -5.09
N LEU A 24 13.58 -0.64 -5.61
CA LEU A 24 13.61 -0.08 -6.97
C LEU A 24 14.24 1.31 -7.04
N GLN A 25 14.82 1.82 -5.94
CA GLN A 25 15.39 3.17 -5.86
C GLN A 25 14.42 4.27 -6.28
N LEU A 26 13.12 4.10 -5.99
CA LEU A 26 12.15 5.17 -6.20
C LEU A 26 12.53 6.37 -5.31
N PRO A 27 12.29 7.61 -5.77
CA PRO A 27 12.74 8.81 -5.05
C PRO A 27 12.00 9.01 -3.72
N THR A 28 10.76 8.53 -3.61
CA THR A 28 9.89 8.81 -2.47
C THR A 28 9.10 7.58 -1.99
N PRO A 29 9.77 6.44 -1.67
CA PRO A 29 9.12 5.14 -1.52
C PRO A 29 8.02 5.12 -0.44
N LEU A 30 8.27 5.75 0.71
CA LEU A 30 7.29 5.82 1.80
C LEU A 30 6.10 6.73 1.45
N LEU A 31 6.33 7.80 0.69
CA LEU A 31 5.27 8.72 0.27
C LEU A 31 4.39 8.06 -0.79
N ASP A 32 4.98 7.42 -1.79
CA ASP A 32 4.25 6.65 -2.80
C ASP A 32 3.39 5.57 -2.13
N ALA A 33 3.93 4.83 -1.15
CA ALA A 33 3.18 3.84 -0.39
C ALA A 33 1.98 4.46 0.34
N GLN A 34 2.17 5.57 1.06
CA GLN A 34 1.07 6.27 1.75
C GLN A 34 -0.02 6.75 0.78
N LEU A 35 0.36 7.26 -0.39
CA LEU A 35 -0.60 7.74 -1.38
C LEU A 35 -1.46 6.59 -1.92
N LEU A 36 -0.84 5.45 -2.28
CA LEU A 36 -1.58 4.28 -2.75
C LEU A 36 -2.51 3.71 -1.67
N ILE A 37 -2.02 3.61 -0.42
CA ILE A 37 -2.81 3.13 0.72
C ILE A 37 -3.99 4.06 1.00
N GLY A 38 -3.73 5.37 1.06
CA GLY A 38 -4.77 6.36 1.29
C GLY A 38 -5.84 6.35 0.20
N SER A 39 -5.45 6.13 -1.06
CA SER A 39 -6.39 6.00 -2.18
C SER A 39 -7.28 4.77 -2.09
N VAL A 40 -6.75 3.60 -1.72
CA VAL A 40 -7.55 2.36 -1.64
C VAL A 40 -8.45 2.34 -0.40
N LEU A 41 -7.94 2.81 0.74
CA LEU A 41 -8.66 2.78 2.01
C LEU A 41 -9.53 4.02 2.22
N SER A 42 -9.48 4.99 1.31
CA SER A 42 -10.09 6.33 1.46
C SER A 42 -9.68 7.02 2.76
N LEU A 43 -8.40 6.86 3.15
CA LEU A 43 -7.82 7.43 4.37
C LEU A 43 -6.88 8.58 4.04
N SER A 44 -6.94 9.63 4.86
CA SER A 44 -5.91 10.66 4.86
C SER A 44 -4.57 10.13 5.42
N LYS A 45 -3.48 10.85 5.16
CA LYS A 45 -2.16 10.49 5.73
C LYS A 45 -2.20 10.38 7.25
N VAL A 46 -2.92 11.27 7.92
CA VAL A 46 -3.06 11.26 9.38
C VAL A 46 -3.77 9.98 9.82
N GLU A 47 -4.86 9.61 9.14
CA GLU A 47 -5.62 8.40 9.45
C GLU A 47 -4.83 7.12 9.21
N ILE A 48 -3.95 7.07 8.20
CA ILE A 48 -3.05 5.93 7.99
C ILE A 48 -2.18 5.69 9.24
N TYR A 49 -1.68 6.75 9.88
CA TYR A 49 -0.86 6.62 11.10
C TYR A 49 -1.68 6.32 12.35
N THR A 50 -2.93 6.74 12.43
CA THR A 50 -3.80 6.41 13.58
C THR A 50 -4.41 5.02 13.48
N GLN A 51 -4.52 4.47 12.26
CA GLN A 51 -5.12 3.17 11.97
C GLN A 51 -4.08 2.11 11.59
N LEU A 52 -2.84 2.22 12.07
CA LEU A 52 -1.76 1.29 11.73
C LEU A 52 -2.10 -0.18 12.04
N ASP A 53 -2.84 -0.42 13.12
CA ASP A 53 -3.22 -1.77 13.57
C ASP A 53 -4.58 -2.24 13.00
N ARG A 54 -5.18 -1.46 12.08
CA ARG A 54 -6.41 -1.85 11.38
C ARG A 54 -6.13 -3.03 10.45
N PRO A 55 -6.88 -4.14 10.54
CA PRO A 55 -6.78 -5.25 9.60
C PRO A 55 -7.36 -4.86 8.24
N LEU A 56 -6.71 -5.32 7.16
CA LEU A 56 -7.13 -5.12 5.78
C LEU A 56 -8.02 -6.26 5.31
N LEU A 57 -9.10 -5.90 4.61
CA LEU A 57 -9.95 -6.84 3.89
C LEU A 57 -9.22 -7.41 2.67
N GLU A 58 -9.64 -8.59 2.22
CA GLU A 58 -9.07 -9.21 1.02
C GLU A 58 -9.21 -8.35 -0.24
N THR A 59 -10.33 -7.64 -0.36
CA THR A 59 -10.58 -6.70 -1.46
C THR A 59 -9.59 -5.53 -1.43
N GLU A 60 -9.38 -4.92 -0.26
CA GLU A 60 -8.40 -3.84 -0.07
C GLU A 60 -6.97 -4.30 -0.39
N ARG A 61 -6.58 -5.49 0.08
CA ARG A 61 -5.27 -6.10 -0.22
C ARG A 61 -5.09 -6.33 -1.72
N SER A 62 -6.14 -6.80 -2.40
CA SER A 62 -6.10 -7.08 -3.84
C SER A 62 -5.96 -5.80 -4.65
N SER A 63 -6.73 -4.76 -4.31
CA SER A 63 -6.64 -3.43 -4.93
C SER A 63 -5.25 -2.81 -4.72
N LEU A 64 -4.71 -2.88 -3.50
CA LEU A 64 -3.35 -2.39 -3.22
C LEU A 64 -2.30 -3.13 -4.02
N ARG A 65 -2.41 -4.46 -4.11
CA ARG A 65 -1.47 -5.28 -4.88
C ARG A 65 -1.43 -4.88 -6.35
N GLU A 66 -2.58 -4.58 -6.95
CA GLU A 66 -2.65 -4.15 -8.34
C GLU A 66 -1.99 -2.77 -8.53
N LEU A 67 -2.30 -1.79 -7.67
CA LEU A 67 -1.66 -0.47 -7.73
C LEU A 67 -0.15 -0.55 -7.51
N VAL A 68 0.31 -1.37 -6.56
CA VAL A 68 1.74 -1.60 -6.33
C VAL A 68 2.38 -2.22 -7.57
N ARG A 69 1.80 -3.28 -8.15
CA ARG A 69 2.32 -3.92 -9.38
C ARG A 69 2.46 -2.92 -10.54
N ARG A 70 1.46 -2.06 -10.73
CA ARG A 70 1.46 -0.98 -11.71
C ARG A 70 2.59 0.03 -11.43
N ARG A 71 2.75 0.44 -10.18
CA ARG A 71 3.86 1.32 -9.75
C ARG A 71 5.23 0.68 -10.00
N LEU A 72 5.39 -0.61 -9.71
CA LEU A 72 6.62 -1.37 -9.94
C LEU A 72 6.93 -1.50 -11.45
N SER A 73 5.92 -1.44 -12.31
CA SER A 73 6.09 -1.44 -13.77
C SER A 73 6.55 -0.09 -14.32
N GLY A 74 6.77 0.90 -13.45
CA GLY A 74 7.25 2.23 -13.82
C GLY A 74 6.15 3.26 -14.05
N GLU A 75 4.87 2.92 -13.85
CA GLU A 75 3.80 3.92 -13.94
C GLU A 75 3.96 4.99 -12.85
N PRO A 76 3.80 6.29 -13.15
CA PRO A 76 3.93 7.34 -12.15
C PRO A 76 2.74 7.30 -11.18
N VAL A 77 3.02 7.45 -9.87
CA VAL A 77 2.01 7.35 -8.81
C VAL A 77 0.80 8.27 -9.05
N ALA A 78 1.01 9.47 -9.61
CA ALA A 78 -0.06 10.41 -9.92
C ALA A 78 -1.13 9.84 -10.88
N TYR A 79 -0.77 8.91 -11.77
CA TYR A 79 -1.74 8.24 -12.65
C TYR A 79 -2.50 7.13 -11.94
N LEU A 80 -1.92 6.55 -10.89
CA LEU A 80 -2.53 5.50 -10.08
C LEU A 80 -3.56 6.06 -9.09
N LEU A 81 -3.42 7.33 -8.70
CA LEU A 81 -4.31 8.03 -7.77
C LEU A 81 -5.53 8.68 -8.45
N LYS A 82 -5.62 8.66 -9.79
CA LYS A 82 -6.74 9.25 -10.54
C LYS A 82 -7.95 8.31 -10.59
N GLN A 83 -8.70 8.22 -9.51
CA GLN A 83 -10.09 7.73 -9.47
C GLN A 83 -10.85 8.53 -8.41
#